data_AF-A0A1A8HIX3-F1
#
_entry.id   AF-A0A1A8HIX3-F1
#
_cell.length_a   1.000
_cell.length_b   1.000
_cell.length_c   1.000
_cell.angle_alpha   90.00
_cell.angle_beta   90.00
_cell.angle_gamma   90.00
#
_symmetry.space_group_name_H-M   'P 1'
#
loop_
_entity.id
_entity.type
_entity.pdbx_description
1 polymer ?
#
loop_
_entity_poly.entity_id
_entity_poly.type
_entity_poly.pdbx_seq_one_letter_code
_entity_poly.pdbx_strand_id
1 'polypeptide(L)'
;NPSNFLVFNLALADISLNLNGLTAAYASYLRYWPFGQSGCDYHAFQGMISVLASISFMAAIAWDRYHQYCTRQKLFWSTTLTITSLIWILSIFWSA
;
A
#
# COMPACT_ATOMS: atom_id res chain seq x y z
N ASN A 1 -4.58 10.20 -16.01
CA ASN A 1 -3.32 9.64 -16.53
C ASN A 1 -3.03 8.37 -15.71
N PRO A 2 -2.78 7.21 -16.33
CA PRO A 2 -2.69 5.94 -15.60
C PRO A 2 -1.55 5.92 -14.56
N SER A 3 -0.42 6.56 -14.88
CA SER A 3 0.70 6.75 -13.94
C SER A 3 0.31 7.53 -12.68
N ASN A 4 -0.50 8.59 -12.81
CA ASN A 4 -0.99 9.36 -11.66
C ASN A 4 -1.94 8.54 -10.77
N PHE A 5 -2.65 7.56 -11.34
CA PHE A 5 -3.52 6.68 -10.58
C PHE A 5 -2.71 5.70 -9.71
N LEU A 6 -1.57 5.21 -10.20
CA LEU A 6 -0.64 4.43 -9.39
C LEU A 6 -0.07 5.25 -8.23
N VAL A 7 0.34 6.49 -8.49
CA VAL A 7 0.82 7.42 -7.44
C VAL A 7 -0.27 7.71 -6.41
N PHE A 8 -1.52 7.88 -6.84
CA PHE A 8 -2.65 8.06 -5.92
C PHE A 8 -2.86 6.84 -5.01
N ASN A 9 -2.79 5.62 -5.55
CA ASN A 9 -2.90 4.40 -4.75
C ASN A 9 -1.71 4.24 -3.78
N LEU A 10 -0.49 4.59 -4.22
CA LEU A 10 0.67 4.64 -3.34
C LEU A 10 0.44 5.61 -2.17
N ALA A 11 -0.04 6.82 -2.45
CA ALA A 11 -0.35 7.80 -1.41
C ALA A 11 -1.43 7.30 -0.43
N LEU A 12 -2.44 6.57 -0.91
CA LEU A 12 -3.43 5.93 -0.04
C LEU A 12 -2.80 4.86 0.87
N ALA A 13 -1.91 4.02 0.34
CA ALA A 13 -1.20 3.02 1.12
C ALA A 13 -0.30 3.66 2.18
N ASP A 14 0.43 4.72 1.81
CA ASP A 14 1.29 5.47 2.73
C ASP A 14 0.49 6.21 3.82
N ILE A 15 -0.69 6.77 3.51
CA ILE A 15 -1.58 7.34 4.52
C ILE A 15 -2.01 6.26 5.51
N SER A 16 -2.43 5.09 5.03
CA SER A 16 -2.82 3.98 5.90
C SER A 16 -1.65 3.51 6.78
N LEU A 17 -0.43 3.47 6.22
CA LEU A 17 0.78 3.15 6.96
C LEU A 17 1.07 4.18 8.07
N ASN A 18 0.96 5.47 7.76
CA ASN A 18 1.18 6.54 8.74
C ASN A 18 0.12 6.55 9.84
N LEU A 19 -1.14 6.25 9.52
CA LEU A 19 -2.20 6.08 10.52
C LEU A 19 -1.90 4.91 11.47
N ASN A 20 -1.41 3.78 10.93
CA ASN A 20 -0.92 2.68 11.76
C ASN A 20 0.25 3.12 12.64
N GLY A 21 1.24 3.80 12.07
CA GLY A 21 2.37 4.34 12.83
C GLY A 21 1.95 5.28 13.96
N LEU A 22 0.93 6.13 13.72
CA LEU A 22 0.37 7.02 14.73
C LEU A 22 -0.32 6.23 15.86
N THR A 23 -1.09 5.20 15.54
CA THR A 23 -1.70 4.31 16.54
C THR A 23 -0.63 3.62 17.40
N ALA A 24 0.44 3.13 16.77
CA ALA A 24 1.56 2.51 17.47
C ALA A 24 2.31 3.52 18.36
N ALA A 25 2.52 4.75 17.88
CA ALA A 25 3.12 5.83 18.65
C ALA A 25 2.26 6.23 19.86
N TYR A 26 0.94 6.27 19.68
CA TYR A 26 -0.02 6.54 20.77
C TYR A 26 0.02 5.44 21.84
N ALA A 27 0.03 4.16 21.44
CA ALA A 27 0.19 3.05 22.38
C ALA A 27 1.55 3.10 23.11
N SER A 28 2.61 3.48 22.38
CA SER A 28 3.96 3.65 22.95
C SER A 28 4.01 4.78 23.98
N TYR A 29 3.30 5.89 23.73
CA TYR A 29 3.15 6.99 24.69
C TYR A 29 2.46 6.53 25.98
N LEU A 30 1.40 5.73 25.85
CA LEU A 30 0.67 5.16 26.99
C LEU A 30 1.43 4.04 27.72
N ARG A 31 2.48 3.47 27.12
CA ARG A 31 3.27 2.33 27.63
C ARG A 31 2.47 1.02 27.77
N TYR A 32 1.27 0.95 27.19
CA TYR A 32 0.47 -0.26 27.07
C TYR A 32 -0.42 -0.15 25.83
N TRP A 33 -0.97 -1.28 25.38
CA TRP A 33 -1.87 -1.33 24.23
C TRP A 33 -3.33 -1.08 24.67
N PRO A 34 -3.97 0.06 24.30
CA PRO A 34 -5.29 0.41 24.83
C PRO A 34 -6.46 -0.25 24.08
N PHE A 35 -6.22 -0.80 22.89
CA PHE A 35 -7.29 -1.30 22.00
C PHE A 35 -7.62 -2.80 22.18
N GLY A 36 -7.07 -3.44 23.22
CA GLY A 36 -7.25 -4.87 23.48
C GLY A 36 -6.64 -5.80 22.42
N GLN A 37 -6.85 -7.10 22.55
CA GLN A 37 -6.25 -8.11 21.65
C GLN A 37 -6.73 -7.95 20.20
N SER A 38 -8.04 -7.83 19.97
CA SER A 38 -8.59 -7.68 18.63
C SER A 38 -8.09 -6.43 17.91
N GLY A 39 -7.84 -5.34 18.65
CA GLY A 39 -7.22 -4.13 18.09
C GLY A 39 -5.77 -4.36 17.69
N CYS A 40 -5.02 -5.17 18.44
CA CYS A 40 -3.64 -5.53 18.11
C CYS A 40 -3.59 -6.34 16.81
N ASP A 41 -4.47 -7.34 16.69
CA ASP A 41 -4.56 -8.20 15.51
C ASP A 41 -4.92 -7.38 14.25
N TYR A 42 -5.92 -6.49 14.37
CA TYR A 42 -6.31 -5.60 13.27
C TYR A 42 -5.21 -4.62 12.89
N HIS A 43 -4.50 -4.06 13.87
CA HIS A 43 -3.37 -3.15 13.63
C HIS A 43 -2.23 -3.85 12.88
N ALA A 44 -1.89 -5.08 13.27
CA ALA A 44 -0.89 -5.89 12.58
C ALA A 44 -1.32 -6.18 11.13
N PHE A 45 -2.58 -6.61 10.94
CA PHE A 45 -3.16 -6.89 9.61
C PHE A 45 -3.14 -5.63 8.71
N GLN A 46 -3.67 -4.51 9.19
CA GLN A 46 -3.74 -3.27 8.43
C GLN A 46 -2.32 -2.73 8.12
N GLY A 47 -1.39 -2.83 9.07
CA GLY A 47 0.00 -2.46 8.88
C GLY A 47 0.66 -3.27 7.77
N MET A 48 0.50 -4.59 7.78
CA MET A 48 1.07 -5.49 6.78
C MET A 48 0.51 -5.23 5.36
N ILE A 49 -0.82 -5.04 5.24
CA ILE A 49 -1.45 -4.68 3.96
C ILE A 49 -0.86 -3.39 3.41
N SER A 50 -0.73 -2.38 4.26
CA SER A 50 -0.26 -1.05 3.87
C SER A 50 1.19 -1.10 3.39
N VAL A 51 2.07 -1.78 4.13
CA VAL A 51 3.48 -1.98 3.73
C VAL A 51 3.58 -2.71 2.38
N LEU A 52 2.89 -3.84 2.24
CA LEU A 52 2.92 -4.65 1.02
C LEU A 52 2.39 -3.87 -0.19
N ALA A 53 1.28 -3.13 0.00
CA ALA A 53 0.71 -2.28 -1.03
C ALA A 53 1.68 -1.16 -1.42
N SER A 54 2.28 -0.44 -0.47
CA SER A 54 3.23 0.65 -0.75
C SER A 54 4.44 0.17 -1.56
N ILE A 55 5.08 -0.92 -1.14
CA ILE A 55 6.24 -1.48 -1.87
C ILE A 55 5.83 -1.93 -3.27
N SER A 56 4.67 -2.59 -3.41
CA SER A 56 4.18 -3.07 -4.70
C SER A 56 3.82 -1.94 -5.66
N PHE A 57 3.18 -0.88 -5.17
CA PHE A 57 2.89 0.30 -5.99
C PHE A 57 4.17 1.05 -6.38
N MET A 58 5.16 1.13 -5.50
CA MET A 58 6.47 1.69 -5.81
C MET A 58 7.15 0.91 -6.94
N ALA A 59 7.10 -0.43 -6.90
CA ALA A 59 7.58 -1.29 -7.97
C ALA A 59 6.80 -1.09 -9.28
N ALA A 60 5.46 -0.98 -9.22
CA ALA A 60 4.63 -0.72 -10.39
C ALA A 60 4.93 0.63 -11.05
N ILE A 61 5.19 1.68 -10.26
CA ILE A 61 5.59 2.99 -10.76
C ILE A 61 6.98 2.91 -11.41
N ALA A 62 7.94 2.22 -10.78
CA ALA A 62 9.26 2.01 -11.37
C ALA A 62 9.17 1.27 -12.71
N TRP A 63 8.32 0.25 -12.79
CA TRP A 63 8.03 -0.50 -14.01
C TRP A 63 7.43 0.38 -15.12
N ASP A 64 6.44 1.19 -14.79
CA ASP A 64 5.82 2.16 -15.71
C ASP A 64 6.85 3.15 -16.28
N ARG A 65 7.71 3.71 -15.41
CA ARG A 65 8.77 4.64 -15.82
C ARG A 65 9.79 3.97 -16.73
N TYR A 66 10.19 2.74 -16.42
CA TYR A 66 11.08 1.96 -17.27
C TYR A 66 10.48 1.76 -18.67
N HIS A 67 9.20 1.38 -18.75
CA HIS A 67 8.55 1.16 -20.04
C HIS A 67 8.41 2.45 -20.85
N GLN A 68 8.08 3.56 -20.18
CA GLN A 68 7.94 4.86 -20.81
C GLN A 68 9.26 5.36 -21.41
N TYR A 69 10.39 5.23 -20.70
CA TYR A 69 11.68 5.77 -21.14
C TYR A 69 12.47 4.81 -22.02
N CYS A 70 12.52 3.51 -21.69
CA CYS A 70 13.38 2.54 -22.37
C CYS A 70 12.69 1.84 -23.54
N THR A 71 11.42 1.45 -23.38
CA THR A 71 10.69 0.68 -24.41
C THR A 71 9.72 1.52 -25.24
N ARG A 72 9.50 2.79 -24.85
CA ARG A 72 8.51 3.72 -25.42
C ARG A 72 7.08 3.16 -25.46
N GLN A 73 6.77 2.19 -24.60
CA GLN A 73 5.43 1.65 -24.44
C GLN A 73 4.62 2.53 -23.49
N LYS A 74 3.38 2.84 -23.87
CA LYS A 74 2.46 3.62 -23.04
C LYS A 74 1.60 2.67 -22.20
N LEU A 75 1.43 3.00 -20.93
CA LEU A 75 0.56 2.24 -20.03
C LEU A 75 -0.91 2.49 -20.40
N PHE A 76 -1.67 1.41 -20.56
CA PHE A 76 -3.11 1.47 -20.79
C PHE A 76 -3.87 1.44 -19.46
N TRP A 77 -5.03 2.11 -19.42
CA TRP A 77 -5.89 2.12 -18.25
C TRP A 77 -6.33 0.73 -17.80
N SER A 78 -6.60 -0.18 -18.73
CA SER A 78 -6.97 -1.57 -18.42
C SER A 78 -5.86 -2.29 -17.64
N THR A 79 -4.61 -2.12 -18.06
CA THR A 79 -3.42 -2.68 -17.40
C THR A 79 -3.21 -2.07 -16.01
N THR A 80 -3.39 -0.75 -15.88
CA THR A 80 -3.26 -0.09 -14.57
C THR A 80 -4.31 -0.58 -13.58
N LEU A 81 -5.57 -0.68 -13.99
CA LEU A 81 -6.65 -1.17 -13.13
C LEU A 81 -6.42 -2.62 -12.71
N THR A 82 -5.98 -3.49 -13.64
CA THR A 82 -5.63 -4.88 -13.32
C THR A 82 -4.46 -4.96 -12.34
N ILE A 83 -3.36 -4.23 -12.57
CA ILE A 83 -2.21 -4.18 -11.63
C ILE A 83 -2.65 -3.69 -10.25
N THR A 84 -3.39 -2.59 -10.16
CA THR A 84 -3.88 -2.05 -8.89
C THR A 84 -4.75 -3.07 -8.15
N SER A 85 -5.69 -3.73 -8.85
CA SER A 85 -6.55 -4.75 -8.24
C SER A 85 -5.75 -5.95 -7.73
N LEU A 86 -4.76 -6.42 -8.50
CA LEU A 86 -3.90 -7.53 -8.11
C LEU A 86 -3.06 -7.18 -6.88
N ILE A 87 -2.49 -5.97 -6.83
CA ILE A 87 -1.71 -5.50 -5.67
C ILE A 87 -2.57 -5.53 -4.41
N TRP A 88 -3.76 -4.94 -4.43
CA TRP A 88 -4.63 -4.93 -3.25
C TRP A 88 -5.07 -6.34 -2.82
N ILE A 89 -5.47 -7.19 -3.77
CA ILE A 89 -5.89 -8.57 -3.48
C ILE A 89 -4.74 -9.38 -2.88
N LEU A 90 -3.55 -9.30 -3.48
CA LEU A 90 -2.36 -10.01 -2.99
C LEU A 90 -1.94 -9.48 -1.62
N SER A 91 -1.94 -8.16 -1.40
CA SER A 91 -1.63 -7.58 -0.10
C SER A 91 -2.59 -8.07 0.98
N ILE A 92 -3.90 -8.15 0.69
CA ILE A 92 -4.90 -8.68 1.62
C ILE A 92 -4.67 -10.18 1.88
N PHE A 93 -4.47 -10.96 0.83
CA PHE A 93 -4.26 -12.42 0.93
C PHE A 93 -3.04 -12.78 1.77
N TRP A 94 -1.93 -12.07 1.60
CA TRP A 94 -0.68 -12.33 2.35
C TRP A 94 -0.68 -11.76 3.77
N SER A 95 -1.56 -10.80 4.06
CA SER A 95 -1.66 -10.22 5.39
C SER A 95 -2.60 -10.99 6.31
N ALA A 96 -3.49 -11.82 5.73
CA ALA A 96 -4.45 -12.67 6.45
C ALA A 96 -3.77 -13.93 7.02
#